data_AF-A0A3D3HXL6-F1
#
_entry.id   AF-A0A3D3HXL6-F1
#
_cell.length_a   1.000
_cell.length_b   1.000
_cell.length_c   1.000
_cell.angle_alpha   90.00
_cell.angle_beta   90.00
_cell.angle_gamma   90.00
#
_symmetry.space_group_name_H-M   'P 1'
#
loop_
_entity.id
_entity.type
_entity.pdbx_description
1 polymer ?
#
loop_
_entity_poly.entity_id
_entity_poly.type
_entity_poly.pdbx_seq_one_letter_code
_entity_poly.pdbx_strand_id
1 'polypeptide(L)' 'MRAYGKPLTSTSANLSGTQNNYSLDDVLKQFRDQEARPDLYLDAGILEEIPVSTVVDTTGSKIKVIREGPIHIAA' A
#
# COMPACT_ATOMS: atom_id res chain seq x y z
N MET A 1 -1.05 0.31 -14.68
CA MET A 1 -1.39 -1.09 -15.04
C MET A 1 -1.72 -1.28 -16.51
N ARG A 2 -2.79 -0.68 -17.04
CA ARG A 2 -3.17 -0.82 -18.47
C ARG A 2 -2.01 -0.47 -19.43
N ALA A 3 -1.35 0.66 -19.19
CA ALA A 3 -0.19 1.07 -19.97
C ALA A 3 1.05 0.17 -19.77
N TYR A 4 1.20 -0.48 -18.60
CA TYR A 4 2.31 -1.40 -18.32
C TYR A 4 2.07 -2.81 -18.90
N GLY A 5 0.81 -3.20 -19.10
CA GLY A 5 0.41 -4.44 -19.77
C GLY A 5 0.63 -5.73 -18.99
N LYS A 6 1.11 -5.67 -17.75
CA LYS A 6 1.42 -6.83 -16.89
C LYS A 6 0.98 -6.60 -15.44
N PRO A 7 0.83 -7.65 -14.62
CA PRO A 7 0.69 -7.51 -13.17
C PRO A 7 1.86 -6.74 -12.55
N LEU A 8 1.57 -5.99 -11.50
CA LEU A 8 2.52 -5.17 -10.76
C LEU A 8 2.40 -5.59 -9.31
N THR A 9 3.48 -6.15 -8.78
CA THR A 9 3.56 -6.40 -7.36
C THR A 9 3.86 -5.08 -6.65
N SER A 10 3.18 -4.82 -5.54
CA SER A 10 3.42 -3.63 -4.73
C SER A 10 3.01 -3.89 -3.30
N THR A 11 3.78 -3.37 -2.37
CA THR A 11 3.40 -3.17 -0.97
C THR A 11 3.07 -1.70 -0.74
N SER A 12 2.82 -1.30 0.50
CA SER A 12 2.82 0.10 0.88
C SER A 12 4.20 0.73 0.59
N ALA A 13 4.21 1.95 0.08
CA ALA A 13 5.41 2.64 -0.40
C ALA A 13 6.18 3.34 0.74
N ASN A 14 6.47 2.61 1.80
CA ASN A 14 7.15 3.08 3.01
C ASN A 14 8.26 2.12 3.44
N LEU A 15 9.16 2.58 4.30
CA LEU A 15 10.14 1.71 4.92
C LEU A 15 9.46 0.70 5.85
N SER A 16 10.01 -0.51 5.93
CA SER A 16 9.44 -1.55 6.79
C SER A 16 9.38 -1.08 8.25
N GLY A 17 8.22 -1.22 8.89
CA GLY A 17 7.99 -0.81 10.28
C GLY A 17 7.69 0.67 10.49
N THR A 18 7.64 1.49 9.43
CA THR A 18 7.28 2.92 9.52
C THR A 18 5.81 3.15 9.16
N GLN A 19 5.36 4.39 9.35
CA GLN A 19 4.03 4.84 8.95
C GLN A 19 3.86 4.83 7.42
N ASN A 20 2.63 4.62 6.96
CA ASN A 20 2.26 4.77 5.55
C ASN A 20 2.53 6.20 5.07
N ASN A 21 2.96 6.32 3.81
CA ASN A 21 3.17 7.61 3.15
C ASN A 21 1.90 8.02 2.38
N TYR A 22 1.44 9.26 2.56
CA TYR A 22 0.26 9.80 1.87
C TYR A 22 0.61 10.99 0.96
N SER A 23 1.86 11.43 0.98
CA SER A 23 2.40 12.47 0.10
C SER A 23 3.82 12.10 -0.37
N LEU A 24 4.29 12.73 -1.45
CA LEU A 24 5.67 12.61 -1.88
C LEU A 24 6.66 13.05 -0.79
N ASP A 25 6.31 14.11 -0.03
CA ASP A 25 7.15 14.60 1.06
C ASP A 25 7.39 13.54 2.14
N ASP A 26 6.38 12.72 2.46
CA ASP A 26 6.53 11.64 3.44
C ASP A 26 7.50 10.58 2.93
N VAL A 27 7.38 10.21 1.65
CA VAL A 27 8.31 9.27 0.99
C VAL A 27 9.73 9.85 1.01
N LEU A 28 9.92 11.09 0.59
CA LEU A 28 11.23 11.73 0.54
C LEU A 28 11.86 11.85 1.93
N LYS A 29 11.08 12.10 2.98
CA LYS A 29 11.57 12.09 4.37
C LYS A 29 12.05 10.70 4.78
N GLN A 30 11.28 9.65 4.49
CA GLN A 30 11.66 8.28 4.87
C GLN A 30 12.89 7.77 4.10
N PHE A 31 12.97 8.07 2.80
CA PHE A 31 14.01 7.52 1.93
C PHE A 31 15.26 8.41 1.79
N ARG A 32 15.29 9.61 2.41
CA ARG A 32 16.38 10.60 2.26
C ARG A 32 17.77 10.00 2.42
N ASP A 33 17.97 9.27 3.51
CA ASP A 33 19.27 8.76 3.95
C ASP A 33 19.47 7.28 3.63
N GLN A 34 18.57 6.71 2.81
CA GLN A 34 18.66 5.31 2.40
C GLN A 34 19.62 5.17 1.23
N GLU A 35 20.47 4.14 1.27
CA GLU A 35 21.35 3.80 0.14
C GLU A 35 20.51 3.38 -1.07
N ALA A 36 19.57 2.46 -0.85
CA ALA A 36 18.58 2.06 -1.84
C ALA A 36 17.34 2.97 -1.77
N ARG A 37 17.03 3.62 -2.89
CA ARG A 37 15.91 4.56 -3.04
C ARG A 37 15.11 4.21 -4.29
N PRO A 38 13.81 4.57 -4.35
CA PRO A 38 13.03 4.43 -5.57
C PRO A 38 13.65 5.18 -6.75
N ASP A 39 13.73 4.52 -7.91
CA ASP A 39 14.20 5.13 -9.17
C ASP A 39 13.16 6.08 -9.79
N LEU A 40 11.87 5.91 -9.45
CA LEU A 40 10.76 6.67 -9.99
C LEU A 40 9.74 6.99 -8.89
N TYR A 41 9.31 8.25 -8.85
CA TYR A 41 8.20 8.72 -8.04
C TYR A 41 7.11 9.23 -8.98
N LEU A 42 5.86 8.81 -8.73
CA LEU A 42 4.69 9.33 -9.43
C LEU A 42 3.90 10.21 -8.46
N ASP A 43 4.08 11.52 -8.58
CA ASP A 43 3.38 12.48 -7.72
C ASP A 43 2.03 12.87 -8.33
N ALA A 44 0.96 12.49 -7.64
CA ALA A 44 -0.41 12.84 -7.99
C ALA A 44 -1.09 13.70 -6.91
N GLY A 45 -0.29 14.31 -6.02
CA GLY A 45 -0.77 15.06 -4.86
C GLY A 45 -0.94 14.20 -3.61
N ILE A 46 -1.69 14.75 -2.64
CA ILE A 46 -1.90 14.14 -1.33
C ILE A 46 -3.04 13.12 -1.42
N LEU A 47 -2.79 11.92 -0.90
CA LEU A 47 -3.78 10.85 -0.78
C LEU A 47 -4.63 11.04 0.47
N GLU A 48 -5.89 10.62 0.41
CA GLU A 48 -6.74 10.53 1.60
C GLU A 48 -6.18 9.51 2.59
N GLU A 49 -6.23 9.85 3.88
CA GLU A 49 -5.79 8.95 4.96
C GLU A 49 -6.83 7.86 5.23
N ILE A 50 -6.77 6.80 4.42
CA ILE A 50 -7.60 5.61 4.58
C ILE A 50 -6.79 4.39 5.07
N PRO A 51 -7.44 3.45 5.79
CA PRO A 51 -6.82 2.18 6.14
C PRO A 51 -6.36 1.38 4.91
N VAL A 52 -5.36 0.53 5.11
CA VAL A 52 -4.93 -0.45 4.10
C VAL A 52 -6.08 -1.39 3.71
N SER A 53 -5.98 -2.03 2.55
CA SER A 53 -7.03 -2.90 2.02
C SER A 53 -7.42 -4.02 3.00
N THR A 54 -8.72 -4.31 3.08
CA THR A 54 -9.24 -5.54 3.68
C THR A 54 -8.68 -6.74 2.90
N VAL A 55 -8.17 -7.75 3.60
CA VAL A 55 -7.67 -8.99 3.02
C VAL A 55 -8.42 -10.16 3.63
N VAL A 56 -8.92 -11.03 2.77
CA VAL A 56 -9.63 -12.25 3.16
C VAL A 56 -8.91 -13.49 2.63
N ASP A 57 -8.93 -14.55 3.41
CA ASP A 57 -8.53 -15.89 3.01
C ASP A 57 -9.76 -16.64 2.47
N THR A 58 -9.64 -17.11 1.23
CA THR A 58 -10.67 -17.86 0.51
C THR A 58 -10.21 -19.28 0.16
N THR A 59 -9.17 -19.80 0.81
CA THR A 59 -8.64 -21.15 0.56
C THR A 59 -9.50 -22.25 1.18
N GLY A 60 -10.28 -21.93 2.22
CA GLY A 60 -11.22 -22.84 2.88
C GLY A 60 -12.67 -22.70 2.38
N SER A 61 -13.58 -23.46 3.02
CA SER A 61 -15.02 -23.40 2.71
C SER A 61 -15.73 -22.17 3.28
N LYS A 62 -15.07 -21.38 4.13
CA LYS A 62 -15.56 -20.14 4.70
C LYS A 62 -14.55 -19.03 4.44
N ILE A 63 -15.05 -17.83 4.14
CA ILE A 63 -14.24 -16.62 4.02
C ILE A 63 -13.76 -16.24 5.43
N LYS A 64 -12.46 -16.02 5.58
CA LYS A 64 -11.86 -15.54 6.83
C LYS A 64 -11.20 -14.18 6.60
N VAL A 65 -11.58 -13.16 7.37
CA VAL A 65 -10.86 -11.88 7.36
C VAL A 65 -9.50 -12.07 8.03
N ILE A 66 -8.41 -11.81 7.30
CA ILE A 66 -7.04 -11.88 7.83
C ILE A 66 -6.46 -10.48 8.09
N ARG A 67 -7.02 -9.45 7.46
CA ARG A 67 -6.76 -8.05 7.77
C ARG A 67 -8.02 -7.24 7.49
N GLU A 68 -8.53 -6.54 8.49
CA GLU A 68 -9.63 -5.60 8.28
C GLU A 68 -9.10 -4.28 7.71
N GLY A 69 -9.87 -3.69 6.82
CA GLY A 69 -9.59 -2.44 6.13
C GLY A 69 -10.91 -1.68 5.90
N PRO A 70 -11.06 -0.90 4.82
CA PRO A 70 -12.25 -0.08 4.61
C PRO A 70 -13.52 -0.89 4.28
N ILE A 71 -13.40 -2.19 3.98
CA ILE A 71 -14.56 -3.05 3.74
C ILE A 71 -14.87 -3.81 5.02
N HIS A 72 -16.04 -3.51 5.61
CA HIS A 72 -16.59 -4.22 6.76
C HIS A 72 -17.47 -5.38 6.28
N ILE A 73 -17.15 -6.59 6.73
CA ILE A 73 -17.96 -7.78 6.47
C ILE A 73 -18.85 -7.99 7.68
N ALA A 74 -20.15 -7.75 7.52
CA ALA A 74 -21.14 -8.06 8.56
C ALA A 74 -21.20 -9.58 8.81
N ALA A 75 -21.32 -9.96 10.09
CA ALA A 75 -21.44 -11.35 10.52
C ALA A 75 -22.77 -11.97 10.10
#